data_AF-A0A3R9P3M6-F1
#
_entry.id   AF-A0A3R9P3M6-F1
#
_cell.length_a   1.000
_cell.length_b   1.000
_cell.length_c   1.000
_cell.angle_alpha   90.00
_cell.angle_beta   90.00
_cell.angle_gamma   90.00
#
_symmetry.space_group_name_H-M   'P 1'
#
loop_
_entity.id
_entity.type
_entity.pdbx_description
1 polymer ?
#
loop_
_entity_poly.entity_id
_entity_poly.type
_entity_poly.pdbx_seq_one_letter_code
_entity_poly.pdbx_strand_id
1 'polypeptide(L)'
;MGKVDHVGLIDIIQHMKRVEYNIEDVIYSDTYKFSPFEMLLSKIQHQSLTTANAVYPSNMYEFLQLLKTPIEDWGLFNIKALKERKIPTSLIVLNERTGISEEANWLLQEYISSQEASSSIVREVLTYCRRKYNEGDIDMQQVYNSYREFLIKNPLIKVEEDIEELGLRLGQQLKNDRYIIDRLIKSYERVPTDDFYVCPYCGWTLQNKSEKYSCLNQECKEHFNRYKINDYKARPFQFTHRTIEPVQLSTVIPGFKEFELKDRFERQGAQVLMYPNIESDGDLQVTKKVGSENIQLNIDVKNYSYPFMLVEKLLDEEKSGLLKNVVIGIPDSKGKKRYMNALKKDLMHHDLQVKVFTFSELVNMVKGR
;
A
#
# COMPACT_ATOMS: atom_id res chain seq x y z
N MET A 1 23.83 12.16 -19.56
CA MET A 1 22.96 11.54 -18.55
C MET A 1 21.52 11.85 -18.93
N GLY A 2 20.62 10.87 -18.85
CA GLY A 2 19.23 11.01 -19.31
C GLY A 2 18.37 11.80 -18.33
N LYS A 3 17.19 12.23 -18.80
CA LYS A 3 16.14 12.80 -17.97
C LYS A 3 15.84 11.91 -16.77
N VAL A 4 15.53 12.52 -15.62
CA VAL A 4 15.21 11.82 -14.38
C VAL A 4 13.96 10.96 -14.58
N ASP A 5 13.99 9.74 -14.05
CA ASP A 5 12.88 8.82 -14.09
C ASP A 5 12.02 8.92 -12.82
N HIS A 6 11.15 7.95 -12.60
CA HIS A 6 10.24 7.95 -11.48
C HIS A 6 10.92 7.66 -10.13
N VAL A 7 12.06 6.94 -10.11
CA VAL A 7 12.81 6.66 -8.88
C VAL A 7 13.35 7.98 -8.33
N GLY A 8 13.90 8.82 -9.21
CA GLY A 8 14.33 10.16 -8.82
C GLY A 8 13.19 11.05 -8.31
N LEU A 9 11.96 10.89 -8.81
CA LEU A 9 10.78 11.58 -8.27
C LEU A 9 10.42 11.09 -6.86
N ILE A 10 10.41 9.77 -6.63
CA ILE A 10 10.17 9.20 -5.29
C ILE A 10 11.21 9.69 -4.29
N ASP A 11 12.50 9.70 -4.67
CA ASP A 11 13.59 10.21 -3.84
C ASP A 11 13.35 11.66 -3.38
N ILE A 12 12.90 12.52 -4.31
CA ILE A 12 12.59 13.93 -4.03
C ILE A 12 11.43 14.00 -3.04
N ILE A 13 10.34 13.29 -3.31
CA ILE A 13 9.16 13.30 -2.43
C ILE A 13 9.51 12.76 -1.04
N GLN A 14 10.29 11.68 -0.95
CA GLN A 14 10.71 11.10 0.33
C GLN A 14 11.59 12.07 1.12
N HIS A 15 12.53 12.76 0.47
CA HIS A 15 13.31 13.82 1.13
C HIS A 15 12.38 14.90 1.66
N MET A 16 11.46 15.40 0.82
CA MET A 16 10.50 16.44 1.21
C MET A 16 9.62 16.01 2.38
N LYS A 17 9.22 14.74 2.44
CA LYS A 17 8.45 14.19 3.55
C LYS A 17 9.24 14.19 4.87
N ARG A 18 10.52 13.82 4.84
CA ARG A 18 11.37 13.79 6.05
C ARG A 18 11.57 15.17 6.67
N VAL A 19 11.58 16.19 5.81
CA VAL A 19 11.80 17.58 6.23
C VAL A 19 10.51 18.37 6.38
N GLU A 20 9.34 17.75 6.22
CA GLU A 20 8.03 18.41 6.26
C GLU A 20 7.81 19.20 7.56
N TYR A 21 8.14 18.62 8.72
CA TYR A 21 8.10 19.29 10.03
C TYR A 21 9.12 20.44 10.15
N ASN A 22 10.15 20.43 9.32
CA ASN A 22 11.17 21.46 9.30
C ASN A 22 10.89 22.53 8.25
N ILE A 23 9.93 22.41 7.33
CA ILE A 23 9.76 23.44 6.27
C ILE A 23 9.34 24.78 6.88
N GLU A 24 8.46 24.78 7.88
CA GLU A 24 8.09 26.00 8.62
C GLU A 24 9.28 26.52 9.43
N ASP A 25 9.95 25.67 10.20
CA ASP A 25 11.16 26.05 10.95
C ASP A 25 12.33 26.49 10.05
N VAL A 26 12.42 26.01 8.81
CA VAL A 26 13.48 26.35 7.84
C VAL A 26 13.21 27.70 7.19
N ILE A 27 11.94 28.11 7.08
CA ILE A 27 11.58 29.46 6.65
C ILE A 27 11.85 30.48 7.78
N TYR A 28 11.76 30.06 9.05
CA TYR A 28 11.74 30.97 10.22
C TYR A 28 12.89 30.82 11.23
N SER A 29 13.81 29.85 11.09
CA SER A 29 14.93 29.65 12.04
C SER A 29 16.29 29.53 11.36
N ASP A 30 17.27 30.20 11.96
CA ASP A 30 18.65 30.26 11.52
C ASP A 30 19.48 29.10 12.10
N THR A 31 20.25 28.43 11.24
CA THR A 31 21.59 27.82 11.48
C THR A 31 21.85 26.32 11.64
N TYR A 32 20.89 25.38 11.79
CA TYR A 32 21.28 23.93 11.86
C TYR A 32 20.42 22.92 11.09
N LYS A 33 19.31 23.33 10.44
CA LYS A 33 18.38 22.42 9.73
C LYS A 33 18.54 22.42 8.19
N PHE A 34 19.52 23.14 7.65
CA PHE A 34 19.68 23.39 6.20
C PHE A 34 20.31 22.24 5.39
N SER A 35 21.13 21.39 6.02
CA SER A 35 21.97 20.42 5.30
C SER A 35 21.19 19.46 4.37
N PRO A 36 20.05 18.85 4.76
CA PRO A 36 19.31 17.95 3.86
C PRO A 36 18.70 18.65 2.65
N PHE A 37 18.25 19.90 2.81
CA PHE A 37 17.69 20.70 1.72
C PHE A 37 18.77 21.14 0.74
N GLU A 38 19.92 21.59 1.25
CA GLU A 38 21.06 22.00 0.43
C GLU A 38 21.62 20.84 -0.39
N MET A 39 21.65 19.62 0.18
CA MET A 39 22.03 18.42 -0.55
C MET A 39 21.07 18.11 -1.70
N LEU A 40 19.75 18.18 -1.46
CA LEU A 40 18.75 17.95 -2.50
C LEU A 40 18.81 19.04 -3.58
N LEU A 41 18.92 20.30 -3.18
CA LEU A 41 19.12 21.44 -4.09
C LEU A 41 20.34 21.20 -4.99
N SER A 42 21.49 20.84 -4.40
CA SER A 42 22.73 20.57 -5.13
C SER A 42 22.56 19.43 -6.13
N LYS A 43 21.84 18.36 -5.75
CA LYS A 43 21.51 17.24 -6.65
C LYS A 43 20.67 17.72 -7.85
N ILE A 44 19.62 18.50 -7.59
CA ILE A 44 18.73 19.03 -8.64
C ILE A 44 19.46 20.01 -9.56
N GLN A 45 20.30 20.90 -9.01
CA GLN A 45 21.14 21.82 -9.77
C GLN A 45 22.07 21.06 -10.72
N HIS A 46 22.76 20.03 -10.22
CA HIS A 46 23.65 19.21 -11.03
C HIS A 46 22.90 18.49 -12.17
N GLN A 47 21.72 17.92 -11.89
CA GLN A 47 20.90 17.27 -12.91
C GLN A 47 20.34 18.27 -13.94
N SER A 48 19.99 19.48 -13.51
CA SER A 48 19.47 20.53 -14.37
C SER A 48 20.53 21.02 -15.36
N LEU A 49 21.79 21.16 -14.92
CA LEU A 49 22.91 21.54 -15.78
C LEU A 49 23.21 20.51 -16.89
N THR A 50 22.84 19.25 -16.67
CA THR A 50 23.10 18.16 -17.61
C THR A 50 21.89 17.77 -18.46
N THR A 51 20.75 18.44 -18.27
CA THR A 51 19.48 18.13 -18.95
C THR A 51 18.99 19.34 -19.75
N ALA A 52 18.88 19.17 -21.07
CA ALA A 52 18.40 20.23 -21.94
C ALA A 52 16.98 20.69 -21.57
N ASN A 53 16.79 22.01 -21.47
CA ASN A 53 15.53 22.68 -21.07
C ASN A 53 15.08 22.43 -19.63
N ALA A 54 15.93 21.89 -18.75
CA ALA A 54 15.60 21.79 -17.33
C ALA A 54 15.67 23.18 -16.65
N VAL A 55 14.72 23.44 -15.76
CA VAL A 55 14.70 24.64 -14.93
C VAL A 55 15.80 24.51 -13.88
N TYR A 56 16.69 25.50 -13.82
CA TYR A 56 17.78 25.53 -12.85
C TYR A 56 17.39 26.44 -11.67
N PRO A 57 17.16 25.90 -10.46
CA PRO A 57 16.92 26.72 -9.28
C PRO A 57 18.25 27.23 -8.72
N SER A 58 18.46 28.55 -8.73
CA SER A 58 19.74 29.17 -8.36
C SER A 58 19.96 29.24 -6.85
N ASN A 59 18.89 29.14 -6.06
CA ASN A 59 18.90 29.26 -4.61
C ASN A 59 17.73 28.45 -4.01
N MET A 60 17.69 28.38 -2.67
CA MET A 60 16.67 27.65 -1.93
C MET A 60 15.25 28.15 -2.23
N TYR A 61 15.06 29.46 -2.34
CA TYR A 61 13.75 30.05 -2.62
C TYR A 61 13.22 29.58 -3.98
N GLU A 62 14.03 29.70 -5.04
CA GLU A 62 13.68 29.23 -6.38
C GLU A 62 13.41 27.73 -6.41
N PHE A 63 14.15 26.94 -5.64
CA PHE A 63 13.92 25.51 -5.52
C PHE A 63 12.57 25.20 -4.86
N LEU A 64 12.24 25.85 -3.74
CA LEU A 64 10.94 25.68 -3.10
C LEU A 64 9.78 26.13 -4.01
N GLN A 65 9.96 27.18 -4.80
CA GLN A 65 8.97 27.60 -5.80
C GLN A 65 8.82 26.56 -6.91
N LEU A 66 9.93 25.99 -7.40
CA LEU A 66 9.89 24.89 -8.37
C LEU A 66 9.13 23.68 -7.84
N LEU A 67 9.32 23.32 -6.56
CA LEU A 67 8.58 22.22 -5.92
C LEU A 67 7.05 22.44 -5.86
N LYS A 68 6.60 23.71 -5.97
CA LYS A 68 5.17 24.11 -6.02
C LYS A 68 4.60 24.17 -7.43
N THR A 69 5.40 23.92 -8.47
CA THR A 69 4.90 23.81 -9.84
C THR A 69 4.73 22.36 -10.29
N PRO A 70 3.90 22.09 -11.31
CA PRO A 70 3.81 20.77 -11.93
C PRO A 70 5.17 20.22 -12.37
N ILE A 71 5.44 18.94 -12.09
CA ILE A 71 6.71 18.29 -12.48
C ILE A 71 6.96 18.29 -14.00
N GLU A 72 5.92 18.45 -14.83
CA GLU A 72 6.09 18.61 -16.28
C GLU A 72 6.77 19.90 -16.70
N ASP A 73 6.67 20.95 -15.88
CA ASP A 73 7.24 22.26 -16.16
C ASP A 73 8.72 22.35 -15.79
N TRP A 74 9.26 21.34 -15.09
CA TRP A 74 10.64 21.37 -14.59
C TRP A 74 11.66 21.06 -15.69
N GLY A 75 11.23 20.50 -16.82
CA GLY A 75 12.10 20.03 -17.91
C GLY A 75 13.04 18.87 -17.55
N LEU A 76 13.07 18.46 -16.28
CA LEU A 76 13.99 17.47 -15.71
C LEU A 76 13.57 16.02 -16.01
N PHE A 77 12.26 15.76 -16.06
CA PHE A 77 11.72 14.40 -16.12
C PHE A 77 11.41 13.91 -17.53
N ASN A 78 11.52 12.60 -17.72
CA ASN A 78 11.02 11.95 -18.94
C ASN A 78 9.48 11.85 -18.91
N ILE A 79 8.81 12.92 -19.35
CA ILE A 79 7.34 13.04 -19.34
C ILE A 79 6.63 11.89 -20.07
N LYS A 80 7.22 11.40 -21.17
CA LYS A 80 6.67 10.26 -21.90
C LYS A 80 6.68 9.01 -21.02
N ALA A 81 7.81 8.70 -20.39
CA ALA A 81 7.93 7.57 -19.48
C ALA A 81 6.99 7.70 -18.27
N LEU A 82 6.84 8.89 -17.68
CA LEU A 82 5.89 9.12 -16.58
C LEU A 82 4.44 8.89 -17.01
N LYS A 83 4.03 9.39 -18.19
CA LYS A 83 2.68 9.19 -18.76
C LYS A 83 2.39 7.73 -19.12
N GLU A 84 3.39 6.97 -19.56
CA GLU A 84 3.30 5.52 -19.78
C GLU A 84 3.06 4.80 -18.44
N ARG A 85 3.79 5.21 -17.39
CA ARG A 85 3.68 4.70 -16.01
C ARG A 85 2.49 5.22 -15.21
N LYS A 86 1.63 6.05 -15.82
CA LYS A 86 0.45 6.66 -15.18
C LYS A 86 0.73 7.61 -14.02
N ILE A 87 1.97 8.01 -13.82
CA ILE A 87 2.30 9.06 -12.86
C ILE A 87 1.74 10.39 -13.40
N PRO A 88 0.90 11.12 -12.64
CA PRO A 88 0.38 12.40 -13.08
C PRO A 88 1.53 13.38 -13.31
N THR A 89 1.68 13.89 -14.53
CA THR A 89 2.74 14.87 -14.84
C THR A 89 2.40 16.28 -14.35
N SER A 90 1.12 16.49 -14.02
CA SER A 90 0.62 17.64 -13.27
C SER A 90 0.84 17.53 -11.76
N LEU A 91 1.53 16.48 -11.27
CA LEU A 91 1.83 16.31 -9.85
C LEU A 91 2.67 17.50 -9.38
N ILE A 92 2.26 18.08 -8.26
CA ILE A 92 3.00 19.12 -7.56
C ILE A 92 3.59 18.47 -6.30
N VAL A 93 4.85 18.71 -5.97
CA VAL A 93 5.49 18.06 -4.81
C VAL A 93 5.10 18.71 -3.50
N LEU A 94 5.10 20.05 -3.44
CA LEU A 94 4.74 20.84 -2.26
C LEU A 94 3.39 21.54 -2.42
N ASN A 95 2.61 21.56 -1.36
CA ASN A 95 1.40 22.38 -1.29
C ASN A 95 1.73 23.87 -1.05
N GLU A 96 0.72 24.72 -1.17
CA GLU A 96 0.86 26.18 -1.06
C GLU A 96 1.41 26.65 0.30
N ARG A 97 1.09 25.93 1.38
CA ARG A 97 1.42 26.33 2.74
C ARG A 97 2.87 25.93 3.07
N THR A 98 3.18 24.63 3.21
CA THR A 98 4.52 24.15 3.61
C THR A 98 4.69 22.63 3.58
N GLY A 99 3.67 21.83 3.23
CA GLY A 99 3.74 20.36 3.30
C GLY A 99 3.87 19.68 1.94
N ILE A 100 4.16 18.37 1.92
CA ILE A 100 4.03 17.64 0.65
C ILE A 100 2.57 17.63 0.20
N SER A 101 2.34 17.61 -1.12
CA SER A 101 0.97 17.50 -1.65
C SER A 101 0.37 16.14 -1.30
N GLU A 102 -0.96 16.05 -1.31
CA GLU A 102 -1.65 14.78 -1.07
C GLU A 102 -1.27 13.75 -2.15
N GLU A 103 -1.17 14.20 -3.40
CA GLU A 103 -0.78 13.42 -4.57
C GLU A 103 0.63 12.82 -4.42
N ALA A 104 1.58 13.64 -4.00
CA ALA A 104 2.95 13.20 -3.73
C ALA A 104 2.98 12.21 -2.56
N ASN A 105 2.23 12.48 -1.49
CA ASN A 105 2.14 11.58 -0.35
C ASN A 105 1.57 10.21 -0.73
N TRP A 106 0.53 10.12 -1.57
CA TRP A 106 0.01 8.81 -2.01
C TRP A 106 1.02 8.02 -2.83
N LEU A 107 1.70 8.70 -3.77
CA LEU A 107 2.74 8.05 -4.58
C LEU A 107 3.85 7.49 -3.69
N LEU A 108 4.29 8.26 -2.68
CA LEU A 108 5.27 7.80 -1.70
C LEU A 108 4.75 6.65 -0.84
N GLN A 109 3.51 6.73 -0.35
CA GLN A 109 2.92 5.71 0.52
C GLN A 109 2.72 4.37 -0.19
N GLU A 110 2.34 4.39 -1.47
CA GLU A 110 2.25 3.16 -2.28
C GLU A 110 3.64 2.53 -2.49
N TYR A 111 4.67 3.36 -2.71
CA TYR A 111 6.06 2.91 -2.78
C TYR A 111 6.54 2.30 -1.46
N ILE A 112 6.33 3.00 -0.33
CA ILE A 112 6.70 2.53 1.02
C ILE A 112 5.97 1.23 1.37
N SER A 113 4.65 1.16 1.13
CA SER A 113 3.85 -0.04 1.38
C SER A 113 4.40 -1.26 0.64
N SER A 114 4.89 -1.07 -0.59
CA SER A 114 5.52 -2.15 -1.38
C SER A 114 6.79 -2.70 -0.72
N GLN A 115 7.57 -1.81 -0.09
CA GLN A 115 8.82 -2.10 0.61
C GLN A 115 8.57 -2.72 2.00
N GLU A 116 7.69 -2.10 2.81
CA GLU A 116 7.39 -2.51 4.19
C GLU A 116 6.68 -3.86 4.30
N ALA A 117 6.00 -4.32 3.24
CA ALA A 117 5.45 -5.68 3.18
C ALA A 117 6.50 -6.78 3.47
N SER A 118 7.79 -6.48 3.30
CA SER A 118 8.89 -7.42 3.56
C SER A 118 9.38 -7.46 5.01
N SER A 119 9.12 -6.43 5.83
CA SER A 119 9.71 -6.25 7.17
C SER A 119 8.68 -6.15 8.30
N SER A 120 7.40 -6.42 8.01
CA SER A 120 6.32 -6.23 8.97
C SER A 120 6.24 -7.35 10.02
N ILE A 121 5.64 -7.01 11.17
CA ILE A 121 5.24 -7.96 12.21
C ILE A 121 4.43 -9.15 11.65
N VAL A 122 3.63 -8.91 10.60
CA VAL A 122 2.85 -9.95 9.91
C VAL A 122 3.75 -10.93 9.18
N ARG A 123 4.86 -10.48 8.57
CA ARG A 123 5.86 -11.34 7.94
C ARG A 123 6.52 -12.28 8.95
N GLU A 124 6.76 -11.81 10.17
CA GLU A 124 7.28 -12.64 11.26
C GLU A 124 6.31 -13.77 11.62
N VAL A 125 5.02 -13.45 11.80
CA VAL A 125 3.98 -14.44 12.07
C VAL A 125 3.82 -15.42 10.91
N LEU A 126 3.83 -14.94 9.66
CA LEU A 126 3.80 -15.79 8.46
C LEU A 126 4.97 -16.79 8.46
N THR A 127 6.18 -16.30 8.70
CA THR A 127 7.39 -17.14 8.70
C THR A 127 7.34 -18.17 9.83
N TYR A 128 6.89 -17.77 11.01
CA TYR A 128 6.70 -18.65 12.16
C TYR A 128 5.68 -19.76 11.86
N CYS A 129 4.48 -19.40 11.38
CA CYS A 129 3.43 -20.35 11.06
C CYS A 129 3.85 -21.31 9.95
N ARG A 130 4.49 -20.79 8.88
CA ARG A 130 5.00 -21.61 7.76
C ARG A 130 6.04 -22.63 8.23
N ARG A 131 6.97 -22.22 9.09
CA ARG A 131 7.96 -23.16 9.67
C ARG A 131 7.27 -24.26 10.46
N LYS A 132 6.33 -23.91 11.35
CA LYS A 132 5.60 -24.89 12.17
C LYS A 132 4.73 -25.84 11.34
N TYR A 133 4.09 -25.33 10.30
CA TYR A 133 3.35 -26.13 9.33
C TYR A 133 4.24 -27.15 8.62
N ASN A 134 5.42 -26.72 8.17
CA ASN A 134 6.40 -27.61 7.54
C ASN A 134 7.00 -28.65 8.52
N GLU A 135 7.02 -28.34 9.81
CA GLU A 135 7.38 -29.28 10.90
C GLU A 135 6.25 -30.28 11.22
N GLY A 136 5.08 -30.16 10.60
CA GLY A 136 3.94 -31.08 10.74
C GLY A 136 2.76 -30.54 11.54
N ASP A 137 2.81 -29.32 12.05
CA ASP A 137 1.67 -28.68 12.74
C ASP A 137 0.70 -28.06 11.72
N ILE A 138 -0.12 -28.92 11.10
CA ILE A 138 -1.05 -28.53 10.03
C ILE A 138 -2.07 -27.47 10.45
N ASP A 139 -2.40 -27.38 11.75
CA ASP A 139 -3.37 -26.41 12.27
C ASP A 139 -2.87 -24.97 12.12
N MET A 140 -1.56 -24.78 11.91
CA MET A 140 -0.96 -23.45 11.70
C MET A 140 -1.52 -22.72 10.50
N GLN A 141 -2.10 -23.44 9.53
CA GLN A 141 -2.86 -22.85 8.43
C GLN A 141 -4.07 -22.07 8.96
N GLN A 142 -4.87 -22.69 9.84
CA GLN A 142 -6.05 -22.05 10.41
C GLN A 142 -5.67 -20.93 11.38
N VAL A 143 -4.58 -21.11 12.14
CA VAL A 143 -4.03 -20.08 13.03
C VAL A 143 -3.62 -18.83 12.25
N TYR A 144 -2.85 -18.97 11.17
CA TYR A 144 -2.44 -17.85 10.33
C TYR A 144 -3.64 -17.14 9.69
N ASN A 145 -4.61 -17.92 9.19
CA ASN A 145 -5.84 -17.37 8.61
C ASN A 145 -6.62 -16.55 9.65
N SER A 146 -6.77 -17.07 10.87
CA SER A 146 -7.48 -16.38 11.96
C SER A 146 -6.76 -15.08 12.38
N TYR A 147 -5.43 -15.12 12.44
CA TYR A 147 -4.61 -13.93 12.71
C TYR A 147 -4.79 -12.84 11.64
N ARG A 148 -4.65 -13.19 10.35
CA ARG A 148 -4.83 -12.28 9.21
C ARG A 148 -6.25 -11.70 9.18
N GLU A 149 -7.25 -12.57 9.28
CA GLU A 149 -8.67 -12.18 9.27
C GLU A 149 -8.99 -11.24 10.42
N PHE A 150 -8.45 -11.48 11.62
CA PHE A 150 -8.67 -10.60 12.76
C PHE A 150 -8.12 -9.19 12.51
N LEU A 151 -6.89 -9.05 12.01
CA LEU A 151 -6.31 -7.75 11.67
C LEU A 151 -7.16 -7.00 10.63
N ILE A 152 -7.56 -7.69 9.56
CA ILE A 152 -8.32 -7.09 8.46
C ILE A 152 -9.70 -6.62 8.92
N LYS A 153 -10.37 -7.41 9.77
CA LYS A 153 -11.71 -7.10 10.26
C LYS A 153 -11.75 -6.09 11.42
N ASN A 154 -10.64 -5.92 12.13
CA ASN A 154 -10.57 -5.08 13.33
C ASN A 154 -9.46 -4.02 13.26
N PRO A 155 -9.46 -3.11 12.26
CA PRO A 155 -8.49 -2.01 12.20
C PRO A 155 -8.53 -1.07 13.43
N LEU A 156 -9.65 -1.07 14.16
CA LEU A 156 -9.85 -0.39 15.44
C LEU A 156 -10.41 -1.36 16.47
N ILE A 157 -9.92 -1.24 17.71
CA ILE A 157 -10.37 -2.01 18.87
C ILE A 157 -11.29 -1.13 19.70
N LYS A 158 -12.48 -1.64 20.02
CA LYS A 158 -13.47 -0.91 20.83
C LYS A 158 -13.02 -0.79 22.28
N VAL A 159 -13.50 0.23 22.99
CA VAL A 159 -13.11 0.45 24.39
C VAL A 159 -13.52 -0.67 25.34
N GLU A 160 -14.64 -1.32 25.03
CA GLU A 160 -15.16 -2.43 25.82
C GLU A 160 -14.33 -3.71 25.64
N GLU A 161 -13.32 -3.66 24.77
CA GLU A 161 -12.45 -4.77 24.46
C GLU A 161 -11.00 -4.37 24.78
N ASP A 162 -10.42 -4.98 25.80
CA ASP A 162 -8.97 -4.89 26.00
C ASP A 162 -8.27 -5.70 24.90
N ILE A 163 -7.24 -5.15 24.26
CA ILE A 163 -6.49 -5.85 23.21
C ILE A 163 -5.77 -7.08 23.77
N GLU A 164 -5.32 -7.04 25.03
CA GLU A 164 -4.73 -8.19 25.70
C GLU A 164 -5.80 -9.27 25.95
N GLU A 165 -6.99 -8.88 26.41
CA GLU A 165 -8.12 -9.79 26.60
C GLU A 165 -8.62 -10.36 25.27
N LEU A 166 -8.68 -9.56 24.21
CA LEU A 166 -8.97 -10.01 22.85
C LEU A 166 -7.96 -11.05 22.38
N GLY A 167 -6.65 -10.77 22.56
CA GLY A 167 -5.59 -11.73 22.25
C GLY A 167 -5.78 -13.05 22.99
N LEU A 168 -6.20 -13.02 24.25
CA LEU A 168 -6.50 -14.20 25.06
C LEU A 168 -7.81 -14.90 24.65
N ARG A 169 -8.87 -14.17 24.30
CA ARG A 169 -10.14 -14.73 23.79
C ARG A 169 -9.93 -15.43 22.45
N LEU A 170 -9.09 -14.88 21.59
CA LEU A 170 -8.62 -15.53 20.37
C LEU A 170 -7.67 -16.69 20.65
N GLY A 171 -7.23 -16.88 21.89
CA GLY A 171 -6.28 -17.91 22.29
C GLY A 171 -6.65 -19.29 21.78
N GLN A 172 -7.92 -19.70 21.79
CA GLN A 172 -8.31 -20.98 21.19
C GLN A 172 -8.08 -21.04 19.68
N GLN A 173 -8.42 -19.98 18.94
CA GLN A 173 -8.19 -19.87 17.49
C GLN A 173 -6.70 -19.74 17.14
N LEU A 174 -5.90 -19.18 18.05
CA LEU A 174 -4.46 -18.98 17.92
C LEU A 174 -3.63 -20.04 18.66
N LYS A 175 -4.23 -21.17 19.03
CA LYS A 175 -3.61 -22.29 19.78
C LYS A 175 -2.89 -21.87 21.07
N ASN A 176 -3.29 -20.76 21.68
CA ASN A 176 -2.66 -20.10 22.83
C ASN A 176 -1.17 -19.84 22.60
N ASP A 177 -0.78 -19.67 21.33
CA ASP A 177 0.61 -19.43 20.95
C ASP A 177 1.01 -18.01 21.35
N ARG A 178 1.80 -17.92 22.42
CA ARG A 178 2.24 -16.64 23.00
C ARG A 178 3.00 -15.77 22.01
N TYR A 179 3.74 -16.38 21.06
CA TYR A 179 4.48 -15.61 20.07
C TYR A 179 3.51 -14.89 19.12
N ILE A 180 2.49 -15.61 18.64
CA ILE A 180 1.48 -15.05 17.73
C ILE A 180 0.63 -13.99 18.45
N ILE A 181 0.23 -14.25 19.70
CA ILE A 181 -0.55 -13.30 20.51
C ILE A 181 0.23 -12.02 20.79
N ASP A 182 1.52 -12.12 21.14
CA ASP A 182 2.39 -10.94 21.34
C ASP A 182 2.53 -10.11 20.05
N ARG A 183 2.69 -10.76 18.90
CA ARG A 183 2.74 -10.08 17.60
C ARG A 183 1.41 -9.48 17.19
N LEU A 184 0.30 -10.10 17.57
CA LEU A 184 -1.01 -9.52 17.39
C LEU A 184 -1.12 -8.21 18.18
N ILE A 185 -0.80 -8.20 19.47
CA ILE A 185 -0.85 -7.00 20.31
C ILE A 185 0.06 -5.90 19.76
N LYS A 186 1.30 -6.25 19.35
CA LYS A 186 2.26 -5.30 18.75
C LYS A 186 1.85 -4.77 17.37
N SER A 187 0.87 -5.40 16.73
CA SER A 187 0.30 -4.87 15.49
C SER A 187 -0.64 -3.68 15.72
N TYR A 188 -0.89 -3.32 16.98
CA TYR A 188 -1.72 -2.20 17.38
C TYR A 188 -0.96 -1.15 18.19
N GLU A 189 -1.43 0.08 18.11
CA GLU A 189 -1.02 1.22 18.93
C GLU A 189 -2.25 1.93 19.48
N ARG A 190 -2.09 2.77 20.51
CA ARG A 190 -3.23 3.54 21.03
C ARG A 190 -3.74 4.53 19.98
N VAL A 191 -5.07 4.71 19.95
CA VAL A 191 -5.65 5.81 19.18
C VAL A 191 -5.19 7.17 19.75
N PRO A 192 -5.16 8.23 18.92
CA PRO A 192 -4.93 9.58 19.42
C PRO A 192 -5.90 9.94 20.57
N THR A 193 -5.41 10.66 21.57
CA THR A 193 -6.20 11.06 22.75
C THR A 193 -7.23 12.13 22.46
N ASP A 194 -7.08 12.85 21.35
CA ASP A 194 -7.96 13.93 20.93
C ASP A 194 -9.13 13.41 20.06
N ASP A 195 -10.07 14.30 19.74
CA ASP A 195 -11.09 14.03 18.74
C ASP A 195 -10.48 13.57 17.41
N PHE A 196 -10.72 12.30 17.06
CA PHE A 196 -10.28 11.72 15.79
C PHE A 196 -11.48 11.28 14.93
N TYR A 197 -11.20 11.04 13.66
CA TYR A 197 -12.18 10.63 12.66
C TYR A 197 -11.81 9.26 12.13
N VAL A 198 -12.80 8.46 11.73
CA VAL A 198 -12.62 7.11 11.20
C VAL A 198 -12.92 7.09 9.72
N CYS A 199 -12.01 6.55 8.93
CA CYS A 199 -12.21 6.34 7.51
C CYS A 199 -13.40 5.40 7.27
N PRO A 200 -14.42 5.81 6.50
CA PRO A 200 -15.59 4.97 6.24
C PRO A 200 -15.29 3.77 5.33
N TYR A 201 -14.12 3.74 4.67
CA TYR A 201 -13.72 2.65 3.80
C TYR A 201 -12.85 1.62 4.50
N CYS A 202 -11.70 2.04 5.03
CA CYS A 202 -10.73 1.10 5.61
C CYS A 202 -10.84 0.94 7.13
N GLY A 203 -11.76 1.68 7.77
CA GLY A 203 -11.99 1.61 9.21
C GLY A 203 -10.89 2.20 10.08
N TRP A 204 -9.83 2.78 9.51
CA TRP A 204 -8.72 3.34 10.29
C TRP A 204 -8.87 4.84 10.57
N THR A 205 -8.12 5.36 11.54
CA THR A 205 -8.17 6.77 11.93
C THR A 205 -7.63 7.68 10.81
N LEU A 206 -8.34 8.77 10.52
CA LEU A 206 -7.86 9.82 9.61
C LEU A 206 -6.74 10.62 10.25
N GLN A 207 -5.73 10.98 9.45
CA GLN A 207 -4.65 11.88 9.83
C GLN A 207 -5.09 13.33 9.56
N ASN A 208 -4.93 14.21 10.55
CA ASN A 208 -5.06 15.65 10.36
C ASN A 208 -3.70 16.23 9.96
N LYS A 209 -3.60 16.74 8.73
CA LYS A 209 -2.41 17.45 8.23
C LYS A 209 -2.84 18.82 7.75
N SER A 210 -2.40 19.87 8.46
CA SER A 210 -2.68 21.27 8.10
C SER A 210 -4.16 21.56 7.82
N GLU A 211 -5.04 21.14 8.73
CA GLU A 211 -6.51 21.30 8.66
C GLU A 211 -7.21 20.46 7.57
N LYS A 212 -6.51 19.47 6.99
CA LYS A 212 -7.09 18.51 6.06
C LYS A 212 -7.02 17.10 6.63
N TYR A 213 -8.17 16.44 6.66
CA TYR A 213 -8.27 15.04 7.02
C TYR A 213 -8.02 14.16 5.80
N SER A 214 -7.07 13.24 5.93
CA SER A 214 -6.73 12.28 4.89
C SER A 214 -6.53 10.90 5.50
N CYS A 215 -6.85 9.87 4.73
CA CYS A 215 -6.44 8.50 5.03
C CYS A 215 -5.18 8.16 4.22
N LEU A 216 -4.59 7.01 4.49
CA LEU A 216 -3.29 6.63 3.93
C LEU A 216 -3.30 6.16 2.49
N ASN A 217 -4.43 5.61 2.03
CA ASN A 217 -4.57 5.09 0.68
C ASN A 217 -5.48 5.99 -0.14
N GLN A 218 -5.14 6.19 -1.42
CA GLN A 218 -5.92 7.00 -2.35
C GLN A 218 -7.38 6.52 -2.49
N GLU A 219 -7.63 5.21 -2.47
CA GLU A 219 -9.00 4.65 -2.54
C GLU A 219 -9.87 5.15 -1.39
N CYS A 220 -9.28 5.34 -0.20
CA CYS A 220 -10.03 5.86 0.94
C CYS A 220 -10.61 7.26 0.68
N LYS A 221 -9.95 8.07 -0.15
CA LYS A 221 -10.42 9.41 -0.53
C LYS A 221 -11.69 9.35 -1.39
N GLU A 222 -11.81 8.36 -2.25
CA GLU A 222 -12.99 8.20 -3.12
C GLU A 222 -14.26 7.86 -2.32
N HIS A 223 -14.08 7.23 -1.16
CA HIS A 223 -15.17 6.85 -0.25
C HIS A 223 -15.43 7.87 0.86
N PHE A 224 -14.70 8.98 0.86
CA PHE A 224 -14.72 9.98 1.92
C PHE A 224 -15.28 11.31 1.41
N ASN A 225 -16.34 11.81 2.05
CA ASN A 225 -16.86 13.14 1.76
C ASN A 225 -16.31 14.16 2.77
N ARG A 226 -15.29 14.93 2.37
CA ARG A 226 -14.67 15.97 3.20
C ARG A 226 -15.65 17.02 3.75
N TYR A 227 -16.76 17.27 3.05
CA TYR A 227 -17.77 18.23 3.49
C TYR A 227 -18.68 17.68 4.59
N LYS A 228 -18.61 16.38 4.86
CA LYS A 228 -19.36 15.66 5.90
C LYS A 228 -18.40 15.03 6.92
N ILE A 229 -17.27 15.68 7.20
CA ILE A 229 -16.24 15.15 8.09
C ILE A 229 -16.80 14.73 9.47
N ASN A 230 -17.75 15.50 9.99
CA ASN A 230 -18.39 15.24 11.28
C ASN A 230 -19.18 13.91 11.33
N ASP A 231 -19.65 13.40 10.18
CA ASP A 231 -20.34 12.10 10.11
C ASP A 231 -19.36 10.94 10.42
N TYR A 232 -18.07 11.20 10.29
CA TYR A 232 -16.99 10.23 10.51
C TYR A 232 -16.29 10.41 11.85
N LYS A 233 -16.74 11.35 12.69
CA LYS A 233 -16.13 11.62 13.99
C LYS A 233 -16.32 10.41 14.90
N ALA A 234 -15.22 9.88 15.44
CA ALA A 234 -15.31 8.84 16.47
C ALA A 234 -15.96 9.44 17.71
N ARG A 235 -16.79 8.65 18.39
CA ARG A 235 -17.29 9.07 19.70
C ARG A 235 -16.12 9.04 20.70
N PRO A 236 -16.06 9.96 21.66
CA PRO A 236 -15.09 9.88 22.75
C PRO A 236 -15.13 8.51 23.39
N PHE A 237 -13.95 7.93 23.66
CA PHE A 237 -13.80 6.61 24.27
C PHE A 237 -14.48 5.48 23.49
N GLN A 238 -14.72 5.60 22.18
CA GLN A 238 -15.28 4.50 21.41
C GLN A 238 -14.25 3.40 21.12
N PHE A 239 -12.98 3.79 20.99
CA PHE A 239 -11.89 2.91 20.61
C PHE A 239 -10.67 3.14 21.51
N THR A 240 -9.89 2.08 21.74
CA THR A 240 -8.66 2.12 22.55
C THR A 240 -7.41 2.04 21.68
N HIS A 241 -7.45 1.18 20.66
CA HIS A 241 -6.32 0.87 19.83
C HIS A 241 -6.69 0.89 18.35
N ARG A 242 -5.67 1.07 17.51
CA ARG A 242 -5.72 1.00 16.06
C ARG A 242 -4.54 0.19 15.55
N THR A 243 -4.65 -0.44 14.39
CA THR A 243 -3.47 -1.08 13.78
C THR A 243 -2.39 -0.03 13.49
N ILE A 244 -1.12 -0.42 13.61
CA ILE A 244 0.01 0.46 13.22
C ILE A 244 0.06 0.68 11.70
N GLU A 245 0.69 1.76 11.26
CA GLU A 245 0.79 2.15 9.83
C GLU A 245 1.28 1.07 8.89
N PRO A 246 2.39 0.39 9.19
CA PRO A 246 2.86 -0.68 8.33
C PRO A 246 1.85 -1.84 8.21
N VAL A 247 1.15 -2.19 9.29
CA VAL A 247 0.17 -3.29 9.29
C VAL A 247 -1.07 -2.91 8.49
N GLN A 248 -1.57 -1.69 8.62
CA GLN A 248 -2.71 -1.30 7.80
C GLN A 248 -2.36 -1.34 6.30
N LEU A 249 -1.25 -0.71 5.92
CA LEU A 249 -0.86 -0.56 4.52
C LEU A 249 -0.56 -1.92 3.87
N SER A 250 0.14 -2.80 4.59
CA SER A 250 0.58 -4.10 4.05
C SER A 250 -0.42 -5.24 4.23
N THR A 251 -1.35 -5.14 5.19
CA THR A 251 -2.26 -6.26 5.54
C THR A 251 -3.72 -5.88 5.46
N VAL A 252 -4.16 -4.85 6.18
CA VAL A 252 -5.60 -4.54 6.28
C VAL A 252 -6.17 -4.08 4.94
N ILE A 253 -5.56 -3.08 4.31
CA ILE A 253 -6.08 -2.50 3.06
C ILE A 253 -6.04 -3.49 1.90
N PRO A 254 -4.93 -4.22 1.64
CA PRO A 254 -4.90 -5.30 0.65
C PRO A 254 -5.90 -6.40 0.97
N GLY A 255 -6.03 -6.76 2.26
CA GLY A 255 -6.95 -7.77 2.76
C GLY A 255 -8.41 -7.54 2.36
N PHE A 256 -8.88 -6.29 2.33
CA PHE A 256 -10.23 -5.99 1.83
C PHE A 256 -10.45 -6.44 0.38
N LYS A 257 -9.43 -6.35 -0.48
CA LYS A 257 -9.52 -6.81 -1.87
C LYS A 257 -9.46 -8.32 -1.99
N GLU A 258 -8.73 -8.99 -1.11
CA GLU A 258 -8.72 -10.45 -1.02
C GLU A 258 -10.11 -10.97 -0.62
N PHE A 259 -10.73 -10.38 0.40
CA PHE A 259 -12.10 -10.71 0.82
C PHE A 259 -13.15 -10.36 -0.24
N GLU A 260 -13.02 -9.21 -0.90
CA GLU A 260 -13.91 -8.81 -2.01
C GLU A 260 -13.90 -9.88 -3.11
N LEU A 261 -12.73 -10.36 -3.51
CA LEU A 261 -12.61 -11.39 -4.54
C LEU A 261 -13.12 -12.75 -4.07
N LYS A 262 -12.81 -13.14 -2.82
CA LYS A 262 -13.36 -14.35 -2.19
C LYS A 262 -14.89 -14.37 -2.26
N ASP A 263 -15.54 -13.31 -1.79
CA ASP A 263 -17.00 -13.20 -1.77
C ASP A 263 -17.59 -13.32 -3.18
N ARG A 264 -16.92 -12.75 -4.18
CA ARG A 264 -17.37 -12.84 -5.57
C ARG A 264 -17.31 -14.27 -6.10
N PHE A 265 -16.27 -15.03 -5.77
CA PHE A 265 -16.14 -16.44 -6.15
C PHE A 265 -17.15 -17.32 -5.42
N GLU A 266 -17.33 -17.13 -4.11
CA GLU A 266 -18.30 -17.88 -3.31
C GLU A 266 -19.73 -17.65 -3.80
N ARG A 267 -20.08 -16.43 -4.23
CA ARG A 267 -21.36 -16.15 -4.90
C ARG A 267 -21.55 -16.89 -6.22
N GLN A 268 -20.47 -17.38 -6.85
CA GLN A 268 -20.54 -18.27 -8.02
C GLN A 268 -20.58 -19.75 -7.64
N GLY A 269 -20.69 -20.09 -6.36
CA GLY A 269 -20.67 -21.47 -5.87
C GLY A 269 -19.29 -22.12 -5.92
N ALA A 270 -18.22 -21.33 -5.98
CA ALA A 270 -16.87 -21.86 -5.84
C ALA A 270 -16.50 -22.02 -4.36
N GLN A 271 -15.67 -23.02 -4.05
CA GLN A 271 -15.02 -23.12 -2.76
C GLN A 271 -13.74 -22.27 -2.81
N VAL A 272 -13.51 -21.49 -1.75
CA VAL A 272 -12.35 -20.60 -1.65
C VAL A 272 -11.61 -20.84 -0.35
N LEU A 273 -10.31 -21.09 -0.45
CA LEU A 273 -9.39 -21.15 0.68
C LEU A 273 -8.52 -19.88 0.67
N MET A 274 -8.50 -19.17 1.81
CA MET A 274 -7.59 -18.04 2.03
C MET A 274 -6.21 -18.54 2.44
N TYR A 275 -5.17 -17.89 1.94
CA TYR A 275 -3.75 -18.09 2.24
C TYR A 275 -3.29 -19.56 2.17
N PRO A 276 -3.66 -20.31 1.11
CA PRO A 276 -3.36 -21.74 0.97
C PRO A 276 -1.86 -22.05 1.14
N ASN A 277 -1.58 -23.19 1.78
CA ASN A 277 -0.22 -23.66 2.06
C ASN A 277 0.62 -22.59 2.79
N ILE A 278 -0.03 -21.88 3.71
CA ILE A 278 0.46 -20.68 4.42
C ILE A 278 1.11 -19.73 3.41
N GLU A 279 0.27 -19.29 2.48
CA GLU A 279 0.50 -18.24 1.49
C GLU A 279 1.57 -18.52 0.41
N SER A 280 2.12 -19.74 0.32
CA SER A 280 3.02 -20.09 -0.79
C SER A 280 2.29 -20.11 -2.13
N ASP A 281 1.00 -20.46 -2.09
CA ASP A 281 0.15 -20.67 -3.27
C ASP A 281 -0.71 -19.44 -3.58
N GLY A 282 -0.31 -18.27 -3.08
CA GLY A 282 -1.02 -17.01 -3.24
C GLY A 282 -1.95 -16.69 -2.06
N ASP A 283 -2.80 -15.70 -2.27
CA ASP A 283 -3.77 -15.22 -1.28
C ASP A 283 -5.05 -16.06 -1.29
N LEU A 284 -5.43 -16.58 -2.46
CA LEU A 284 -6.64 -17.39 -2.64
C LEU A 284 -6.34 -18.65 -3.44
N GLN A 285 -6.89 -19.78 -3.00
CA GLN A 285 -7.10 -20.94 -3.86
C GLN A 285 -8.60 -21.11 -4.09
N VAL A 286 -8.99 -21.16 -5.35
CA VAL A 286 -10.39 -21.27 -5.79
C VAL A 286 -10.59 -22.59 -6.50
N THR A 287 -11.55 -23.37 -6.04
CA THR A 287 -11.93 -24.64 -6.67
C THR A 287 -13.41 -24.65 -7.02
N LYS A 288 -13.73 -25.08 -8.24
CA LYS A 288 -15.11 -25.27 -8.67
C LYS A 288 -15.22 -26.34 -9.74
N LYS A 289 -16.20 -27.23 -9.58
CA LYS A 289 -16.58 -28.19 -10.61
C LYS A 289 -17.51 -27.54 -11.62
N VAL A 290 -17.13 -27.56 -12.90
CA VAL A 290 -17.91 -27.06 -14.02
C VAL A 290 -18.07 -28.20 -15.02
N GLY A 291 -19.25 -28.82 -15.05
CA GLY A 291 -19.48 -30.03 -15.83
C GLY A 291 -18.56 -31.18 -15.40
N SER A 292 -17.75 -31.69 -16.33
CA SER A 292 -16.72 -32.71 -16.07
C SER A 292 -15.37 -32.14 -15.63
N GLU A 293 -15.18 -30.82 -15.71
CA GLU A 293 -13.90 -30.18 -15.40
C GLU A 293 -13.86 -29.68 -13.96
N ASN A 294 -12.70 -29.81 -13.33
CA ASN A 294 -12.41 -29.19 -12.04
C ASN A 294 -11.50 -28.00 -12.29
N ILE A 295 -12.03 -26.79 -12.13
CA ILE A 295 -11.25 -25.56 -12.19
C ILE A 295 -10.56 -25.39 -10.83
N GLN A 296 -9.25 -25.19 -10.86
CA GLN A 296 -8.46 -24.80 -9.70
C GLN A 296 -7.58 -23.61 -10.08
N LEU A 297 -7.70 -22.50 -9.35
CA LEU A 297 -6.91 -21.30 -9.53
C LEU A 297 -6.22 -20.93 -8.22
N ASN A 298 -4.92 -20.75 -8.27
CA ASN A 298 -4.13 -20.12 -7.21
C ASN A 298 -3.89 -18.65 -7.60
N ILE A 299 -4.31 -17.72 -6.74
CA ILE A 299 -4.42 -16.29 -7.07
C ILE A 299 -3.69 -15.47 -6.02
N ASP A 300 -2.89 -14.51 -6.47
CA ASP A 300 -2.26 -13.47 -5.64
C ASP A 300 -2.85 -12.11 -6.02
N VAL A 301 -3.46 -11.45 -5.05
CA VAL A 301 -4.26 -10.23 -5.23
C VAL A 301 -3.33 -9.02 -5.08
N LYS A 302 -3.28 -8.18 -6.11
CA LYS A 302 -2.42 -6.99 -6.12
C LYS A 302 -3.26 -5.73 -6.35
N ASN A 303 -3.15 -4.76 -5.44
CA ASN A 303 -3.91 -3.50 -5.47
C ASN A 303 -3.02 -2.26 -5.67
N TYR A 304 -2.14 -2.30 -6.67
CA TYR A 304 -1.31 -1.15 -7.05
C TYR A 304 -2.11 -0.18 -7.93
N SER A 305 -2.00 1.12 -7.66
CA SER A 305 -2.52 2.18 -8.52
C SER A 305 -1.66 2.37 -9.77
N TYR A 306 -0.36 2.08 -9.67
CA TYR A 306 0.60 2.25 -10.75
C TYR A 306 1.15 0.91 -11.26
N PRO A 307 1.01 0.59 -12.56
CA PRO A 307 1.50 -0.67 -13.13
C PRO A 307 2.98 -0.94 -12.89
N PHE A 308 3.83 0.10 -12.98
CA PHE A 308 5.27 -0.06 -12.86
C PHE A 308 5.69 -0.52 -11.47
N MET A 309 4.99 -0.08 -10.41
CA MET A 309 5.28 -0.49 -9.03
C MET A 309 5.03 -1.98 -8.84
N LEU A 310 3.97 -2.50 -9.47
CA LEU A 310 3.72 -3.94 -9.48
C LEU A 310 4.82 -4.68 -10.25
N VAL A 311 5.23 -4.18 -11.43
CA VAL A 311 6.31 -4.82 -12.21
C VAL A 311 7.62 -4.85 -11.42
N GLU A 312 8.01 -3.73 -10.80
CA GLU A 312 9.21 -3.68 -9.96
C GLU A 312 9.14 -4.65 -8.80
N LYS A 313 7.99 -4.72 -8.12
CA LYS A 313 7.77 -5.70 -7.06
C LYS A 313 7.97 -7.14 -7.55
N LEU A 314 7.39 -7.48 -8.70
CA LEU A 314 7.51 -8.82 -9.27
C LEU A 314 8.93 -9.14 -9.72
N LEU A 315 9.67 -8.16 -10.26
CA LEU A 315 11.09 -8.31 -10.59
C LEU A 315 11.94 -8.56 -9.35
N ASP A 316 11.66 -7.86 -8.25
CA ASP A 316 12.39 -8.05 -7.01
C ASP A 316 12.06 -9.40 -6.36
N GLU A 317 10.80 -9.84 -6.45
CA GLU A 317 10.38 -11.19 -6.06
C GLU A 317 11.07 -12.26 -6.92
N GLU A 318 11.18 -12.07 -8.24
CA GLU A 318 11.87 -12.99 -9.15
C GLU A 318 13.36 -13.11 -8.81
N LYS A 319 14.06 -11.96 -8.71
CA LYS A 319 15.49 -11.92 -8.34
C LYS A 319 15.77 -12.59 -6.99
N SER A 320 14.82 -12.48 -6.06
CA SER A 320 14.94 -13.06 -4.72
C SER A 320 14.48 -14.52 -4.67
N GLY A 321 14.01 -15.10 -5.78
CA GLY A 321 13.45 -16.46 -5.82
C GLY A 321 12.14 -16.61 -5.04
N LEU A 322 11.41 -15.51 -4.81
CA LEU A 322 10.16 -15.44 -4.07
C LEU A 322 8.92 -15.31 -4.97
N LEU A 323 9.11 -15.12 -6.29
CA LEU A 323 8.01 -15.00 -7.23
C LEU A 323 7.18 -16.30 -7.24
N LYS A 324 5.90 -16.17 -6.87
CA LYS A 324 4.97 -17.30 -6.80
C LYS A 324 4.50 -17.69 -8.21
N ASN A 325 4.37 -19.00 -8.47
CA ASN A 325 3.76 -19.49 -9.70
C ASN A 325 2.21 -19.48 -9.59
N VAL A 326 1.63 -18.29 -9.68
CA VAL A 326 0.21 -18.02 -9.45
C VAL A 326 -0.33 -17.04 -10.48
N VAL A 327 -1.64 -16.91 -10.52
CA VAL A 327 -2.31 -15.88 -11.32
C VAL A 327 -2.42 -14.60 -10.50
N ILE A 328 -2.07 -13.45 -11.07
CA ILE A 328 -2.26 -12.16 -10.42
C ILE A 328 -3.67 -11.63 -10.67
N GLY A 329 -4.40 -11.35 -9.58
CA GLY A 329 -5.71 -10.73 -9.59
C GLY A 329 -5.65 -9.23 -9.30
N ILE A 330 -6.17 -8.41 -10.21
CA ILE A 330 -6.24 -6.95 -10.08
C ILE A 330 -7.70 -6.49 -9.89
N PRO A 331 -8.01 -5.63 -8.89
CA PRO A 331 -9.35 -5.07 -8.74
C PRO A 331 -9.83 -4.34 -10.00
N ASP A 332 -11.11 -4.48 -10.34
CA ASP A 332 -11.68 -3.89 -11.56
C ASP A 332 -11.57 -2.34 -11.56
N SER A 333 -11.60 -1.72 -10.38
CA SER A 333 -11.40 -0.26 -10.20
C SER A 333 -10.05 0.23 -10.74
N LYS A 334 -9.01 -0.62 -10.65
CA LYS A 334 -7.64 -0.37 -11.12
C LYS A 334 -7.39 -0.92 -12.52
N GLY A 335 -7.93 -2.11 -12.80
CA GLY A 335 -7.76 -2.92 -14.02
C GLY A 335 -8.36 -2.36 -15.31
N LYS A 336 -8.42 -1.03 -15.47
CA LYS A 336 -8.89 -0.38 -16.71
C LYS A 336 -7.99 -0.79 -17.89
N LYS A 337 -8.54 -0.83 -19.11
CA LYS A 337 -7.82 -1.26 -20.34
C LYS A 337 -6.41 -0.67 -20.48
N ARG A 338 -6.23 0.62 -20.19
CA ARG A 338 -4.92 1.28 -20.27
C ARG A 338 -3.93 0.82 -19.19
N TYR A 339 -4.38 0.55 -17.96
CA TYR A 339 -3.55 -0.02 -16.89
C TYR A 339 -3.05 -1.42 -17.30
N MET A 340 -3.97 -2.29 -17.72
CA MET A 340 -3.64 -3.65 -18.11
C MET A 340 -2.72 -3.71 -19.33
N ASN A 341 -2.90 -2.81 -20.31
CA ASN A 341 -2.00 -2.72 -21.46
C ASN A 341 -0.59 -2.28 -21.08
N ALA A 342 -0.46 -1.29 -20.20
CA ALA A 342 0.84 -0.85 -19.71
C ALA A 342 1.54 -1.98 -18.93
N LEU A 343 0.82 -2.61 -17.99
CA LEU A 343 1.32 -3.73 -17.20
C LEU A 343 1.80 -4.89 -18.10
N LYS A 344 0.97 -5.34 -19.06
CA LYS A 344 1.34 -6.44 -19.97
C LYS A 344 2.54 -6.08 -20.85
N LYS A 345 2.62 -4.84 -21.34
CA LYS A 345 3.77 -4.36 -22.12
C LYS A 345 5.06 -4.42 -21.29
N ASP A 346 5.01 -3.96 -20.05
CA ASP A 346 6.18 -3.92 -19.17
C ASP A 346 6.60 -5.33 -18.74
N LEU A 347 5.65 -6.21 -18.39
CA LEU A 347 5.95 -7.62 -18.10
C LEU A 347 6.62 -8.31 -19.30
N MET A 348 6.12 -8.10 -20.52
CA MET A 348 6.73 -8.63 -21.74
C MET A 348 8.13 -8.05 -21.99
N HIS A 349 8.34 -6.76 -21.71
CA HIS A 349 9.64 -6.12 -21.89
C HIS A 349 10.71 -6.73 -20.96
N HIS A 350 10.32 -7.18 -19.78
CA HIS A 350 11.18 -7.81 -18.81
C HIS A 350 11.19 -9.35 -18.86
N ASP A 351 10.51 -9.96 -19.84
CA ASP A 351 10.35 -11.42 -19.98
C ASP A 351 9.76 -12.11 -18.73
N LEU A 352 8.94 -11.39 -17.96
CA LEU A 352 8.25 -11.93 -16.79
C LEU A 352 7.03 -12.76 -17.23
N GLN A 353 7.13 -14.08 -17.04
CA GLN A 353 6.09 -15.04 -17.41
C GLN A 353 4.96 -15.14 -16.36
N VAL A 354 4.30 -14.01 -16.08
CA VAL A 354 3.22 -13.92 -15.08
C VAL A 354 1.87 -13.66 -15.75
N LYS A 355 0.85 -14.41 -15.35
CA LYS A 355 -0.52 -14.22 -15.84
C LYS A 355 -1.25 -13.20 -14.99
N VAL A 356 -1.79 -12.16 -15.62
CA VAL A 356 -2.53 -11.10 -14.92
C VAL A 356 -3.94 -10.95 -15.49
N PHE A 357 -4.91 -10.93 -14.58
CA PHE A 357 -6.33 -10.74 -14.91
C PHE A 357 -7.00 -9.80 -13.91
N THR A 358 -8.06 -9.16 -14.38
CA THR A 358 -8.98 -8.42 -13.52
C THR A 358 -9.86 -9.37 -12.72
N PHE A 359 -10.42 -8.91 -11.60
CA PHE A 359 -11.36 -9.70 -10.79
C PHE A 359 -12.54 -10.19 -11.62
N SER A 360 -13.06 -9.38 -12.54
CA SER A 360 -14.14 -9.79 -13.44
C SER A 360 -13.74 -10.88 -14.42
N GLU A 361 -12.55 -10.82 -15.01
CA GLU A 361 -12.04 -11.88 -15.86
C GLU A 361 -11.88 -13.21 -15.08
N LEU A 362 -11.28 -13.16 -13.89
CA LEU A 362 -11.10 -14.34 -13.03
C LEU A 362 -12.43 -14.98 -12.63
N VAL A 363 -13.40 -14.18 -12.19
CA VAL A 363 -14.73 -14.68 -11.83
C VAL A 363 -15.46 -15.29 -13.03
N ASN A 364 -15.24 -14.75 -14.24
CA ASN A 364 -15.84 -15.30 -15.45
C ASN A 364 -15.23 -16.65 -15.84
N MET A 365 -13.94 -16.88 -15.61
CA MET A 365 -13.31 -18.20 -15.81
C MET A 365 -14.01 -19.27 -14.97
N VAL A 366 -14.33 -18.95 -13.71
CA VAL A 366 -14.98 -19.87 -12.77
C VAL A 366 -16.50 -20.03 -13.03
N LYS A 367 -17.11 -19.16 -13.84
CA LYS A 367 -18.52 -19.28 -14.22
C LYS A 367 -18.76 -20.38 -15.27
N GLY A 368 -17.75 -20.80 -16.03
CA GLY A 368 -17.91 -21.82 -17.07
C GLY A 368 -18.69 -21.34 -18.29
N ARG A 369 -18.26 -20.22 -18.88
CA ARG A 369 -18.79 -19.74 -20.17
C ARG A 369 -17.82 -20.00 -21.30
#